data_AF-A0A1S3DCP3-F1
#
_entry.id   AF-A0A1S3DCP3-F1
#
_cell.length_a   1.000
_cell.length_b   1.000
_cell.length_c   1.000
_cell.angle_alpha   90.00
_cell.angle_beta   90.00
_cell.angle_gamma   90.00
#
_symmetry.space_group_name_H-M   'P 1'
#
loop_
_entity.id
_entity.type
_entity.pdbx_description
1 polymer ?
#
loop_
_entity_poly.entity_id
_entity_poly.type
_entity_poly.pdbx_seq_one_letter_code
_entity_poly.pdbx_strand_id
1 'polypeptide(L)'
;MARGGIRGGARGRGGPMRGGIPPQIRRFPKYVPHMRHPFDYVLCENAFPRVAARPDEELYEQILLKRNEELTPSEQDLALIQGFVQKVQAVFDKLIVSSGDPEIDIDETRAVGSFKKGVAIKGEKSADLVIIFKSLPTKEAVSWVANKVLTEIKAGEAPRNKAGE
;
A
#
# COMPACT_ATOMS: atom_id res chain seq x y z
N MET A 1 40.19 -12.46 80.69
CA MET A 1 40.74 -11.10 80.90
C MET A 1 39.97 -10.18 79.95
N ALA A 2 38.93 -9.44 80.36
CA ALA A 2 38.97 -8.09 80.98
C ALA A 2 39.75 -7.09 80.07
N ARG A 3 39.27 -5.93 79.59
CA ARG A 3 38.22 -4.97 80.00
C ARG A 3 38.01 -3.88 78.90
N GLY A 4 36.84 -3.22 78.92
CA GLY A 4 36.64 -1.80 78.53
C GLY A 4 35.84 -1.59 77.24
N GLY A 5 34.80 -0.75 77.15
CA GLY A 5 34.20 0.22 78.06
C GLY A 5 32.89 0.78 77.47
N ILE A 6 32.04 1.32 78.35
CA ILE A 6 30.69 1.87 78.14
C ILE A 6 30.77 3.38 77.83
N ARG A 7 29.72 3.93 77.19
CA ARG A 7 29.25 5.35 77.12
C ARG A 7 29.68 6.09 75.85
N GLY A 8 28.83 6.82 75.12
CA GLY A 8 27.44 7.24 75.29
C GLY A 8 27.11 8.35 74.28
N GLY A 9 25.82 8.65 74.10
CA GLY A 9 25.31 9.86 73.45
C GLY A 9 25.22 9.77 71.92
N ALA A 10 24.21 10.27 71.21
CA ALA A 10 23.09 11.09 71.61
C ALA A 10 21.95 10.93 70.59
N ARG A 11 20.72 10.97 71.09
CA ARG A 11 19.53 11.30 70.31
C ARG A 11 19.75 12.66 69.63
N GLY A 12 19.74 12.67 68.30
CA GLY A 12 19.72 13.87 67.48
C GLY A 12 18.54 13.82 66.52
N ARG A 13 17.40 14.32 67.00
CA ARG A 13 16.18 14.58 66.25
C ARG A 13 16.41 15.85 65.40
N GLY A 14 16.16 15.78 64.09
CA GLY A 14 15.86 16.99 63.31
C GLY A 14 16.53 17.09 61.93
N GLY A 15 15.70 17.17 60.89
CA GLY A 15 16.07 17.78 59.60
C GLY A 15 15.77 16.94 58.36
N PRO A 16 14.84 17.35 57.47
CA PRO A 16 14.41 16.56 56.33
C PRO A 16 15.39 16.68 55.17
N MET A 17 16.24 15.68 54.97
CA MET A 17 17.04 15.56 53.74
C MET A 17 16.24 14.81 52.67
N ARG A 18 15.43 15.62 51.97
CA ARG A 18 15.31 15.68 50.52
C ARG A 18 16.09 14.60 49.74
N GLY A 19 15.38 13.73 49.02
CA GLY A 19 15.99 12.91 47.97
C GLY A 19 15.46 11.48 47.97
N GLY A 20 14.26 11.30 47.43
CA GLY A 20 13.74 9.97 47.14
C GLY A 20 14.68 9.22 46.20
N ILE A 21 15.10 8.04 46.62
CA ILE A 21 15.48 6.98 45.71
C ILE A 21 14.24 6.08 45.67
N PRO A 22 13.50 6.04 44.54
CA PRO A 22 12.36 5.15 44.44
C PRO A 22 12.86 3.73 44.74
N PRO A 23 12.05 2.88 45.39
CA PRO A 23 12.41 1.47 45.54
C PRO A 23 12.77 1.01 44.14
N GLN A 24 14.00 0.51 43.97
CA GLN A 24 14.53 0.06 42.70
C GLN A 24 13.41 -0.73 42.02
N ILE A 25 12.73 -0.06 41.09
CA ILE A 25 11.88 -0.71 40.12
C ILE A 25 12.92 -1.57 39.47
N ARG A 26 12.92 -2.85 39.84
CA ARG A 26 13.54 -3.91 39.08
C ARG A 26 13.03 -3.61 37.69
N ARG A 27 13.87 -2.97 36.89
CA ARG A 27 13.73 -2.98 35.46
C ARG A 27 13.98 -4.43 35.14
N PHE A 28 12.96 -5.26 35.38
CA PHE A 28 12.75 -6.43 34.58
C PHE A 28 12.97 -5.90 33.17
N PRO A 29 13.96 -6.42 32.42
CA PRO A 29 14.02 -6.11 31.02
C PRO A 29 12.60 -6.33 30.56
N LYS A 30 11.95 -5.28 30.01
CA LYS A 30 10.63 -5.42 29.42
C LYS A 30 10.83 -6.58 28.47
N TYR A 31 10.34 -7.76 28.85
CA TYR A 31 10.23 -8.88 27.96
C TYR A 31 9.28 -8.30 26.93
N VAL A 32 9.84 -7.81 25.82
CA VAL A 32 9.08 -7.53 24.61
C VAL A 32 8.85 -8.93 24.07
N PRO A 33 7.72 -9.56 24.40
CA PRO A 33 7.48 -10.89 23.93
C PRO A 33 7.25 -10.72 22.44
N HIS A 34 8.16 -11.24 21.62
CA HIS A 34 7.78 -11.75 20.30
C HIS A 34 7.41 -10.73 19.21
N MET A 35 8.14 -9.62 19.07
CA MET A 35 8.40 -9.10 17.71
C MET A 35 9.73 -9.62 17.21
N ARG A 36 9.82 -10.95 17.06
CA ARG A 36 10.80 -11.53 16.14
C ARG A 36 10.06 -11.74 14.84
N HIS A 37 10.56 -11.16 13.75
CA HIS A 37 10.03 -11.46 12.42
C HIS A 37 10.00 -12.98 12.23
N PRO A 38 8.96 -13.54 11.58
CA PRO A 38 9.00 -14.93 11.16
C PRO A 38 10.31 -15.21 10.44
N PHE A 39 10.83 -16.41 10.65
CA PHE A 39 12.04 -16.82 9.95
C PHE A 39 11.78 -16.80 8.44
N ASP A 40 12.64 -16.11 7.70
CA ASP A 40 12.70 -16.12 6.24
C ASP A 40 14.15 -16.41 5.85
N TYR A 41 14.34 -17.51 5.12
CA TYR A 41 15.66 -17.97 4.69
C TYR A 41 16.34 -16.94 3.78
N VAL A 42 15.59 -16.25 2.90
CA VAL A 42 16.16 -15.30 1.93
C VAL A 42 16.75 -14.09 2.64
N LEU A 43 16.15 -13.66 3.75
CA LEU A 43 16.65 -12.52 4.55
C LEU A 43 17.92 -12.83 5.35
N CYS A 44 18.28 -14.11 5.51
CA CYS A 44 19.41 -14.52 6.33
C CYS A 44 20.29 -15.60 5.69
N GLU A 45 20.33 -15.68 4.37
CA GLU A 45 21.07 -16.71 3.63
C GLU A 45 22.56 -16.80 4.06
N ASN A 46 23.19 -15.67 4.40
CA ASN A 46 24.57 -15.61 4.90
C ASN A 46 24.79 -16.35 6.23
N ALA A 47 23.76 -16.46 7.07
CA ALA A 47 23.82 -17.19 8.34
C ALA A 47 23.66 -18.72 8.14
N PHE A 48 23.21 -19.15 6.97
CA PHE A 48 22.96 -20.55 6.61
C PHE A 48 23.79 -20.94 5.38
N PRO A 49 25.13 -21.01 5.51
CA PRO A 49 25.98 -21.46 4.42
C PRO A 49 25.57 -22.87 4.00
N ARG A 50 25.36 -23.07 2.70
CA ARG A 50 24.98 -24.38 2.17
C ARG A 50 26.14 -25.36 2.27
N VAL A 51 25.82 -26.58 2.69
CA VAL A 51 26.79 -27.68 2.76
C VAL A 51 27.11 -28.24 1.37
N ALA A 52 26.18 -28.14 0.43
CA ALA A 52 26.34 -28.54 -0.96
C ALA A 52 25.95 -27.40 -1.91
N ALA A 53 26.42 -27.46 -3.15
CA ALA A 53 26.05 -26.50 -4.19
C ALA A 53 24.52 -26.48 -4.39
N ARG A 54 24.00 -25.33 -4.85
CA ARG A 54 22.59 -25.24 -5.22
C ARG A 54 22.31 -26.21 -6.39
N PRO A 55 21.19 -26.95 -6.37
CA PRO A 55 20.78 -27.73 -7.52
C PRO A 55 20.67 -26.84 -8.76
N ASP A 56 20.87 -27.45 -9.92
CA ASP A 56 20.56 -26.78 -11.18
C ASP A 56 19.05 -26.58 -11.29
N GLU A 57 18.64 -25.32 -11.46
CA GLU A 57 17.24 -24.89 -11.54
C GLU A 57 16.88 -24.40 -12.96
N GLU A 58 17.73 -24.62 -13.98
CA GLU A 58 17.53 -24.11 -15.34
C GLU A 58 16.15 -24.48 -15.92
N LEU A 59 15.73 -25.74 -15.78
CA LEU A 59 14.42 -26.19 -16.24
C LEU A 59 13.27 -25.47 -15.51
N TYR A 60 13.44 -25.22 -14.21
CA TYR A 60 12.43 -24.51 -13.43
C TYR A 60 12.32 -23.05 -13.87
N GLU A 61 13.44 -22.37 -14.10
CA GLU A 61 13.48 -21.02 -14.64
C GLU A 61 12.81 -20.93 -16.01
N GLN A 62 13.09 -21.87 -16.92
CA GLN A 62 12.45 -21.94 -18.24
C GLN A 62 10.92 -22.10 -18.13
N ILE A 63 10.42 -22.94 -17.21
CA ILE A 63 8.99 -23.13 -16.98
C ILE A 63 8.35 -21.84 -16.45
N LEU A 64 9.01 -21.15 -15.51
CA LEU A 64 8.51 -19.88 -14.98
C LEU A 64 8.42 -18.80 -16.06
N LEU A 65 9.45 -18.68 -16.90
CA LEU A 65 9.47 -17.72 -18.00
C LEU A 65 8.35 -18.02 -19.02
N LYS A 66 8.22 -19.29 -19.43
CA LYS A 66 7.14 -19.70 -20.33
C LYS A 66 5.77 -19.39 -19.74
N ARG A 67 5.56 -19.68 -18.45
CA ARG A 67 4.27 -19.40 -17.80
C ARG A 67 3.99 -17.90 -17.72
N ASN A 68 5.02 -17.09 -17.48
CA ASN A 68 4.90 -15.64 -17.48
C ASN A 68 4.51 -15.10 -18.86
N GLU A 69 5.12 -15.59 -19.93
CA GLU A 69 4.75 -15.24 -21.31
C GLU A 69 3.30 -15.61 -21.64
N GLU A 70 2.85 -16.81 -21.22
CA GLU A 70 1.47 -17.26 -21.43
C GLU A 70 0.44 -16.38 -20.70
N LEU A 71 0.80 -15.86 -19.53
CA LEU A 71 -0.03 -15.00 -18.69
C LEU A 71 0.05 -13.52 -19.07
N THR A 72 1.07 -13.12 -19.83
CA THR A 72 1.24 -11.72 -20.20
C THR A 72 0.19 -11.31 -21.25
N PRO A 73 -0.58 -10.23 -21.03
CA PRO A 73 -1.50 -9.70 -22.02
C PRO A 73 -0.80 -9.35 -23.32
N SER A 74 -1.51 -9.43 -24.44
CA SER A 74 -0.97 -8.99 -25.73
C SER A 74 -0.76 -7.48 -25.76
N GLU A 75 0.24 -7.00 -26.51
CA GLU A 75 0.46 -5.55 -26.68
C GLU A 75 -0.77 -4.84 -27.27
N GLN A 76 -1.50 -5.53 -28.14
CA GLN A 76 -2.74 -5.02 -28.72
C GLN A 76 -3.82 -4.82 -27.66
N ASP A 77 -4.04 -5.79 -26.77
CA ASP A 77 -5.00 -5.67 -25.68
C ASP A 77 -4.61 -4.54 -24.71
N LEU A 78 -3.31 -4.40 -24.39
CA LEU A 78 -2.81 -3.32 -23.54
C LEU A 78 -3.04 -1.94 -24.17
N ALA A 79 -2.76 -1.79 -25.47
CA ALA A 79 -2.99 -0.55 -26.21
C ALA A 79 -4.48 -0.18 -26.25
N LEU A 80 -5.37 -1.16 -26.41
CA LEU A 80 -6.82 -0.95 -26.39
C LEU A 80 -7.29 -0.44 -25.02
N ILE A 81 -6.85 -1.08 -23.94
CA ILE A 81 -7.19 -0.68 -22.56
C ILE A 81 -6.63 0.71 -22.27
N GLN A 82 -5.37 0.96 -22.63
CA GLN A 82 -4.73 2.26 -22.44
C GLN A 82 -5.47 3.37 -23.18
N GLY A 83 -5.83 3.14 -24.44
CA GLY A 83 -6.61 4.10 -25.22
C GLY A 83 -7.98 4.38 -24.59
N PHE A 84 -8.66 3.36 -24.06
CA PHE A 84 -9.93 3.54 -23.36
C PHE A 84 -9.77 4.34 -22.07
N VAL A 85 -8.77 4.01 -21.24
CA VAL A 85 -8.46 4.74 -20.01
C VAL A 85 -8.17 6.21 -20.29
N GLN A 86 -7.36 6.51 -21.30
CA GLN A 86 -7.04 7.89 -21.70
C GLN A 86 -8.28 8.67 -22.14
N LYS A 87 -9.21 8.04 -22.89
CA LYS A 87 -10.47 8.67 -23.27
C LYS A 87 -11.33 9.02 -22.05
N VAL A 88 -11.46 8.09 -21.10
CA VAL A 88 -12.22 8.31 -19.87
C VAL A 88 -11.56 9.42 -19.03
N GLN A 89 -10.23 9.38 -18.87
CA GLN A 89 -9.47 10.41 -18.15
C GLN A 89 -9.66 11.79 -18.77
N ALA A 90 -9.60 11.91 -20.11
CA ALA A 90 -9.82 13.17 -20.78
C ALA A 90 -11.22 13.77 -20.54
N VAL A 91 -12.24 12.94 -20.31
CA VAL A 91 -13.58 13.42 -19.91
C VAL A 91 -13.53 13.94 -18.47
N PHE A 92 -12.86 13.22 -17.56
CA PHE A 92 -12.71 13.67 -16.18
C PHE A 92 -11.88 14.95 -16.06
N ASP A 93 -10.81 15.10 -16.83
CA ASP A 93 -10.01 16.33 -16.87
C ASP A 93 -10.85 17.55 -17.24
N LYS A 94 -11.81 17.38 -18.17
CA LYS A 94 -12.78 18.45 -18.50
C LYS A 94 -13.72 18.73 -17.33
N LEU A 95 -14.23 17.69 -16.66
CA LEU A 95 -15.14 17.83 -15.52
C LEU A 95 -14.46 18.45 -14.28
N ILE A 96 -13.15 18.23 -14.10
CA ILE A 96 -12.34 18.87 -13.04
C ILE A 96 -12.24 20.38 -13.28
N VAL A 97 -12.06 20.80 -14.53
CA VAL A 97 -11.98 22.24 -14.89
C VAL A 97 -13.36 22.89 -14.90
N SER A 98 -14.38 22.20 -15.40
CA SER A 98 -15.75 22.68 -15.48
C SER A 98 -16.72 21.52 -15.31
N SER A 99 -17.23 21.37 -14.09
CA SER A 99 -18.17 20.31 -13.75
C SER A 99 -19.54 20.50 -14.41
N GLY A 100 -19.94 21.75 -14.69
CA GLY A 100 -21.27 22.07 -15.23
C GLY A 100 -22.41 21.96 -14.21
N ASP A 101 -22.14 21.39 -13.02
CA ASP A 101 -23.04 21.33 -11.87
C ASP A 101 -22.30 21.89 -10.63
N PRO A 102 -22.79 22.96 -9.99
CA PRO A 102 -22.08 23.61 -8.88
C PRO A 102 -21.99 22.77 -7.60
N GLU A 103 -22.80 21.74 -7.42
CA GLU A 103 -22.76 20.87 -6.22
C GLU A 103 -21.74 19.72 -6.35
N ILE A 104 -21.32 19.44 -7.58
CA ILE A 104 -20.41 18.32 -7.91
C ILE A 104 -19.05 18.91 -8.29
N ASP A 105 -18.09 18.80 -7.37
CA ASP A 105 -16.71 19.24 -7.61
C ASP A 105 -15.75 18.04 -7.49
N ILE A 106 -15.03 17.78 -8.58
CA ILE A 106 -14.05 16.70 -8.70
C ILE A 106 -12.65 17.31 -8.53
N ASP A 107 -11.84 16.70 -7.67
CA ASP A 107 -10.48 17.15 -7.39
C ASP A 107 -9.49 16.56 -8.40
N GLU A 108 -9.43 15.23 -8.45
CA GLU A 108 -8.46 14.52 -9.27
C GLU A 108 -8.95 13.13 -9.67
N THR A 109 -8.34 12.57 -10.71
CA THR A 109 -8.50 11.16 -11.07
C THR A 109 -7.15 10.46 -11.17
N ARG A 110 -7.10 9.19 -10.75
CA ARG A 110 -5.87 8.38 -10.74
C ARG A 110 -6.13 6.99 -11.29
N ALA A 111 -5.33 6.57 -12.25
CA ALA A 111 -5.29 5.17 -12.65
C ALA A 111 -4.61 4.33 -11.58
N VAL A 112 -5.23 3.21 -11.22
CA VAL A 112 -4.74 2.28 -10.20
C VAL A 112 -4.88 0.83 -10.69
N GLY A 113 -4.76 -0.13 -9.78
CA GLY A 113 -5.00 -1.53 -10.08
C GLY A 113 -3.90 -2.20 -10.89
N SER A 114 -4.25 -3.36 -11.46
CA SER A 114 -3.37 -4.24 -12.23
C SER A 114 -2.82 -3.55 -13.48
N PHE A 115 -3.69 -2.84 -14.20
CA PHE A 115 -3.33 -2.06 -15.39
C PHE A 115 -2.22 -1.03 -15.11
N LYS A 116 -2.38 -0.17 -14.08
CA LYS A 116 -1.37 0.86 -13.77
C LYS A 116 -0.03 0.26 -13.32
N LYS A 117 -0.06 -0.89 -12.64
CA LYS A 117 1.13 -1.56 -12.11
C LYS A 117 1.83 -2.46 -13.14
N GLY A 118 1.27 -2.66 -14.33
CA GLY A 118 1.82 -3.57 -15.33
C GLY A 118 1.75 -5.04 -14.91
N VAL A 119 0.80 -5.40 -14.04
CA VAL A 119 0.56 -6.77 -13.56
C VAL A 119 -0.79 -7.32 -14.00
N ALA A 120 -1.38 -6.72 -15.04
CA ALA A 120 -2.58 -7.25 -15.68
C ALA A 120 -2.29 -8.61 -16.29
N ILE A 121 -3.24 -9.54 -16.19
CA ILE A 121 -3.11 -10.90 -16.69
C ILE A 121 -3.92 -11.05 -17.97
N LYS A 122 -3.42 -11.88 -18.90
CA LYS A 122 -4.10 -12.20 -20.16
C LYS A 122 -5.54 -12.64 -19.91
N GLY A 123 -6.48 -12.03 -20.63
CA GLY A 123 -7.91 -12.24 -20.49
C GLY A 123 -8.62 -11.23 -19.59
N GLU A 124 -7.88 -10.53 -18.73
CA GLU A 124 -8.40 -9.41 -17.94
C GLU A 124 -8.42 -8.14 -18.80
N LYS A 125 -9.62 -7.64 -19.12
CA LYS A 125 -9.84 -6.43 -19.94
C LYS A 125 -10.42 -5.28 -19.14
N SER A 126 -10.06 -5.19 -17.87
CA SER A 126 -10.49 -4.15 -16.94
C SER A 126 -9.33 -3.21 -16.58
N ALA A 127 -9.68 -1.96 -16.30
CA ALA A 127 -8.77 -0.99 -15.73
C ALA A 127 -9.51 -0.19 -14.66
N ASP A 128 -8.80 0.13 -13.58
CA ASP A 128 -9.37 0.80 -12.43
C ASP A 128 -8.95 2.27 -12.41
N LEU A 129 -9.95 3.15 -12.26
CA LEU A 129 -9.76 4.58 -12.04
C LEU A 129 -10.39 4.96 -10.68
N VAL A 130 -9.63 5.69 -9.88
CA VAL A 130 -10.12 6.32 -8.65
C VAL A 130 -10.43 7.78 -8.96
N ILE A 131 -11.60 8.22 -8.51
CA ILE A 131 -12.09 9.59 -8.67
C ILE A 131 -12.20 10.18 -7.26
N ILE A 132 -11.55 11.31 -7.03
CA ILE A 132 -11.53 12.00 -5.75
C ILE A 132 -12.40 13.24 -5.88
N PHE A 133 -13.43 13.32 -5.04
CA PHE A 133 -14.35 14.45 -4.99
C PHE A 133 -13.86 15.44 -3.92
N LYS A 134 -14.06 16.75 -4.16
CA LYS A 134 -13.87 17.76 -3.11
C LYS A 134 -15.03 17.78 -2.12
N SER A 135 -16.23 17.43 -2.59
CA SER A 135 -17.44 17.29 -1.80
C SER A 135 -17.72 15.82 -1.46
N LEU A 136 -18.72 15.58 -0.60
CA LEU A 136 -19.15 14.22 -0.25
C LEU A 136 -19.69 13.50 -1.50
N PRO A 137 -19.20 12.29 -1.83
CA PRO A 137 -19.68 11.52 -2.98
C PRO A 137 -21.06 10.92 -2.66
N THR A 138 -22.12 11.72 -2.84
CA THR A 138 -23.51 11.25 -2.70
C THR A 138 -23.87 10.32 -3.86
N LYS A 139 -24.88 9.46 -3.66
CA LYS A 139 -25.36 8.55 -4.71
C LYS A 139 -25.82 9.31 -5.96
N GLU A 140 -26.43 10.47 -5.76
CA GLU A 140 -26.92 11.33 -6.82
C GLU A 140 -25.77 11.93 -7.63
N ALA A 141 -24.74 12.47 -6.96
CA ALA A 141 -23.54 12.99 -7.62
C ALA A 141 -22.82 11.91 -8.42
N VAL A 142 -22.63 10.72 -7.84
CA VAL A 142 -21.99 9.60 -8.52
C VAL A 142 -22.79 9.15 -9.75
N SER A 143 -24.13 9.06 -9.63
CA SER A 143 -24.99 8.70 -10.75
C SER A 143 -24.97 9.74 -11.86
N TRP A 144 -24.93 11.02 -11.51
CA TRP A 144 -24.85 12.11 -12.46
C TRP A 144 -23.54 12.06 -13.25
N VAL A 145 -22.40 11.95 -12.55
CA VAL A 145 -21.07 11.83 -13.16
C VAL A 145 -21.00 10.61 -14.07
N ALA A 146 -21.51 9.46 -13.64
CA ALA A 146 -21.52 8.24 -14.46
C ALA A 146 -22.29 8.42 -15.77
N ASN A 147 -23.48 9.03 -15.71
CA ASN A 147 -24.31 9.30 -16.88
C ASN A 147 -23.66 10.34 -17.81
N LYS A 148 -23.05 11.38 -17.23
CA LYS A 148 -22.34 12.41 -17.99
C LYS A 148 -21.15 11.82 -18.74
N VAL A 149 -20.30 11.04 -18.07
CA VAL A 149 -19.14 10.37 -18.68
C VAL A 149 -19.59 9.42 -19.78
N LEU A 150 -20.63 8.61 -19.53
CA LEU A 150 -21.18 7.70 -20.54
C LEU A 150 -21.67 8.44 -21.79
N THR A 151 -22.29 9.61 -21.60
CA THR A 151 -22.81 10.43 -22.70
C THR A 151 -21.68 11.04 -23.52
N GLU A 152 -20.65 11.59 -22.88
CA GLU A 152 -19.49 12.18 -23.55
C GLU A 152 -18.68 11.13 -24.33
N ILE A 153 -18.50 9.93 -23.76
CA ILE A 153 -17.81 8.83 -24.45
C ILE A 153 -18.60 8.39 -25.69
N LYS A 154 -19.92 8.22 -25.56
CA LYS A 154 -20.78 7.86 -26.71
C LYS A 154 -20.82 8.95 -27.77
N ALA A 155 -20.82 10.22 -27.39
CA ALA A 155 -20.78 11.33 -28.33
C ALA A 155 -19.46 11.43 -29.08
N GLY A 156 -18.34 11.08 -28.43
CA GLY A 156 -17.01 10.99 -29.06
C GLY A 156 -16.86 9.79 -30.00
N GLU A 157 -17.68 8.76 -29.86
CA GLU A 157 -17.81 7.67 -30.82
C GLU A 157 -18.86 8.02 -31.89
N ALA A 158 -18.44 8.76 -32.92
CA ALA A 158 -19.25 8.90 -34.14
C ALA A 158 -19.70 7.51 -34.62
N PRO A 159 -20.92 7.34 -35.19
CA PRO A 159 -21.36 6.06 -35.68
C PRO A 159 -20.33 5.55 -36.69
N ARG A 160 -19.67 4.42 -36.38
CA ARG A 160 -18.87 3.71 -37.39
C ARG A 160 -19.84 3.38 -38.51
N ASN A 161 -19.74 4.09 -39.63
CA ASN A 161 -20.45 3.76 -40.84
C ASN A 161 -20.18 2.27 -41.11
N LYS A 162 -21.24 1.46 -41.10
CA LYS A 162 -21.21 0.13 -41.71
C LYS A 162 -21.03 0.35 -43.21
N ALA A 163 -19.79 0.56 -43.64
CA ALA A 163 -19.42 0.69 -45.04
C ALA A 163 -18.37 -0.39 -45.34
N GLY A 164 -18.84 -1.48 -45.97
CA GLY A 164 -18.04 -2.39 -46.79
C GLY A 164 -17.20 -3.43 -46.07
N GLU A 165 -17.78 -4.59 -45.77
CA GLU A 165 -17.50 -5.86 -46.47
C GLU A 165 -18.61 -6.88 -46.18
#